data_AF-A0A267FLZ5-F1
#
_entry.id   AF-A0A267FLZ5-F1
#
_cell.length_a   1.000
_cell.length_b   1.000
_cell.length_c   1.000
_cell.angle_alpha   90.00
_cell.angle_beta   90.00
_cell.angle_gamma   90.00
#
_symmetry.space_group_name_H-M   'P 1'
#
loop_
_entity.id
_entity.type
_entity.pdbx_description
1 polymer ?
#
loop_
_entity_poly.entity_id
_entity_poly.type
_entity_poly.pdbx_seq_one_letter_code
_entity_poly.pdbx_strand_id
1 'polypeptide(L)'
;MPDSTSSYSIESANTRTRGSPSSGGCLAVKRALRKERDIKKNLSLKYKYYEFFVNSQWIPNWLLLLLRCLMGGTCISVFIYVSVQSSNKDSSSTSTETATSSHSPTASSSSSTSYFYLAYLTIWSYLMMTLYFTCALVNTILLCVCSSGCCSIAAGESFSLTDCGYKTADQLKAVRKRSELKRALDSVARQSGFRLQWLLHTIATDAALLVTVAYFSLLYENSSPIAALDLLEHGINSVFMFIEAFFGGVPVRFVNIIYAVCYAVVYVLFSVFYWLSDRNNVIYLYLDWNNPGLTTGVVFGLILIGMPLVHAVWWGIHLLRCYIGGVLLHRENKCSPTLETENA
;
A
#
# COMPACT_ATOMS: atom_id res chain seq x y z
N MET A 1 30.48 -33.55 -64.62
CA MET A 1 31.56 -33.92 -63.68
C MET A 1 32.74 -32.99 -63.91
N PRO A 2 33.41 -32.45 -62.87
CA PRO A 2 33.10 -32.41 -61.43
C PRO A 2 32.60 -31.00 -61.01
N ASP A 3 31.66 -30.86 -60.07
CA ASP A 3 31.76 -30.88 -58.59
C ASP A 3 32.57 -29.74 -57.96
N SER A 4 31.86 -28.82 -57.29
CA SER A 4 32.16 -28.42 -55.90
C SER A 4 31.01 -27.57 -55.33
N THR A 5 30.21 -28.25 -54.52
CA THR A 5 29.24 -27.73 -53.57
C THR A 5 29.93 -26.90 -52.49
N SER A 6 29.55 -25.63 -52.34
CA SER A 6 29.79 -24.85 -51.12
C SER A 6 28.45 -24.61 -50.43
N SER A 7 28.11 -25.53 -49.53
CA SER A 7 26.99 -25.44 -48.60
C SER A 7 27.14 -24.22 -47.70
N TYR A 8 26.23 -23.26 -47.83
CA TYR A 8 25.94 -22.31 -46.76
C TYR A 8 25.25 -23.08 -45.63
N SER A 9 26.02 -23.48 -44.63
CA SER A 9 25.49 -23.98 -43.37
C SER A 9 24.76 -22.85 -42.67
N ILE A 10 23.42 -22.89 -42.70
CA ILE A 10 22.59 -22.21 -41.72
C ILE A 10 22.92 -22.86 -40.37
N GLU A 11 23.79 -22.21 -39.61
CA GLU A 11 24.07 -22.58 -38.23
C GLU A 11 22.76 -22.42 -37.46
N SER A 12 22.07 -23.55 -37.27
CA SER A 12 20.90 -23.63 -36.42
C SER A 12 21.31 -23.22 -35.00
N ALA A 13 21.01 -21.97 -34.63
CA ALA A 13 21.02 -21.51 -33.26
C ALA A 13 19.86 -22.16 -32.49
N ASN A 14 19.84 -23.50 -32.44
CA ASN A 14 18.90 -24.29 -31.67
C ASN A 14 19.55 -24.70 -30.34
N THR A 15 20.16 -23.75 -29.64
CA THR A 15 20.40 -23.87 -28.21
C THR A 15 19.18 -23.33 -27.48
N ARG A 16 18.04 -24.02 -27.62
CA ARG A 16 16.91 -23.91 -26.69
C ARG A 16 17.40 -24.51 -25.38
N THR A 17 18.10 -23.71 -24.58
CA THR A 17 18.54 -24.10 -23.23
C THR A 17 17.32 -24.59 -22.49
N ARG A 18 17.28 -25.91 -22.20
CA ARG A 18 16.33 -26.54 -21.28
C ARG A 18 16.40 -25.77 -19.96
N GLY A 19 15.51 -24.80 -19.78
CA GLY A 19 15.38 -24.08 -18.53
C GLY A 19 14.89 -25.05 -17.46
N SER A 20 15.77 -25.41 -16.53
CA SER A 20 15.36 -26.01 -15.25
C SER A 20 14.24 -25.15 -14.62
N PRO A 21 13.26 -25.71 -13.88
CA PRO A 21 12.27 -24.92 -13.15
C PRO A 21 12.88 -23.79 -12.30
N SER A 22 14.12 -23.96 -11.83
CA SER A 22 14.89 -22.91 -11.13
C SER A 22 15.22 -21.68 -11.98
N SER A 23 15.22 -21.80 -13.31
CA SER A 23 15.52 -20.72 -14.26
C SER A 23 14.42 -19.66 -14.32
N GLY A 24 13.15 -20.07 -14.29
CA GLY A 24 12.00 -19.15 -14.46
C GLY A 24 11.85 -18.17 -13.29
N GLY A 25 11.83 -18.70 -12.06
CA GLY A 25 11.78 -17.88 -10.85
C GLY A 25 13.01 -16.98 -10.68
N CYS A 26 14.22 -17.53 -10.87
CA CYS A 26 15.46 -16.77 -10.78
C CYS A 26 15.51 -15.63 -11.83
N LEU A 27 15.02 -15.87 -13.05
CA LEU A 27 14.94 -14.84 -14.09
C LEU A 27 13.94 -13.73 -13.73
N ALA A 28 12.80 -14.07 -13.12
CA ALA A 28 11.83 -13.10 -12.64
C ALA A 28 12.41 -12.19 -11.55
N VAL A 29 13.11 -12.78 -10.57
CA VAL A 29 13.85 -12.03 -9.54
C VAL A 29 14.92 -11.13 -10.18
N LYS A 30 15.74 -11.64 -11.10
CA LYS A 30 16.74 -10.83 -11.83
C LYS A 30 16.09 -9.67 -12.61
N ARG A 31 14.89 -9.84 -13.15
CA ARG A 31 14.13 -8.74 -13.79
C ARG A 31 13.64 -7.72 -12.78
N ALA A 32 13.16 -8.14 -11.61
CA ALA A 32 12.74 -7.25 -10.53
C ALA A 32 13.93 -6.41 -10.03
N LEU A 33 15.07 -7.05 -9.73
CA LEU A 33 16.30 -6.37 -9.31
C LEU A 33 16.84 -5.39 -10.36
N ARG A 34 16.75 -5.71 -11.67
CA ARG A 34 17.15 -4.76 -12.72
C ARG A 34 16.33 -3.48 -12.71
N LYS A 35 15.04 -3.55 -12.35
CA LYS A 35 14.19 -2.36 -12.25
C LYS A 35 14.59 -1.44 -11.09
N GLU A 36 15.31 -1.94 -10.08
CA GLU A 36 15.80 -1.11 -8.96
C GLU A 36 16.89 -0.12 -9.38
N ARG A 37 17.64 -0.40 -10.46
CA ARG A 37 18.77 0.43 -10.90
C ARG A 37 18.37 1.85 -11.32
N ASP A 38 17.14 2.03 -11.78
CA ASP A 38 16.62 3.33 -12.23
C ASP A 38 15.95 4.11 -11.08
N ILE A 39 16.76 4.58 -10.12
CA ILE A 39 16.31 5.29 -8.90
C ILE A 39 15.29 6.41 -9.21
N LYS A 40 15.57 7.28 -10.19
CA LYS A 40 14.67 8.39 -10.58
C LYS A 40 13.30 7.90 -11.07
N LYS A 41 13.26 6.81 -11.84
CA LYS A 41 11.99 6.23 -12.30
C LYS A 41 11.22 5.63 -11.14
N ASN A 42 11.93 5.06 -10.17
CA ASN A 42 11.35 4.43 -8.99
C ASN A 42 10.70 5.46 -8.06
N LEU A 43 11.41 6.55 -7.77
CA LEU A 43 10.87 7.71 -7.04
C LEU A 43 9.63 8.28 -7.70
N SER A 44 9.57 8.40 -9.03
CA SER A 44 8.40 8.97 -9.71
C SER A 44 7.09 8.14 -9.59
N LEU A 45 7.13 6.98 -8.91
CA LEU A 45 6.02 6.02 -8.79
C LEU A 45 5.43 5.64 -10.17
N LYS A 46 6.24 5.74 -11.22
CA LYS A 46 5.84 5.35 -12.58
C LYS A 46 5.94 3.83 -12.70
N TYR A 47 4.79 3.21 -12.90
CA TYR A 47 4.67 1.79 -13.22
C TYR A 47 3.83 1.59 -14.49
N LYS A 48 4.35 0.79 -15.43
CA LYS A 48 3.71 0.56 -16.74
C LYS A 48 2.46 -0.33 -16.63
N TYR A 49 2.38 -1.15 -15.59
CA TYR A 49 1.33 -2.17 -15.42
C TYR A 49 0.55 -1.93 -14.13
N TYR A 50 -0.07 -0.75 -14.01
CA TYR A 50 -0.82 -0.35 -12.81
C TYR A 50 -2.05 -1.25 -12.56
N GLU A 51 -2.62 -1.85 -13.60
CA GLU A 51 -3.76 -2.77 -13.49
C GLU A 51 -3.44 -3.99 -12.64
N PHE A 52 -2.15 -4.32 -12.55
CA PHE A 52 -1.68 -5.39 -11.68
C PHE A 52 -1.95 -5.10 -10.20
N PHE A 53 -2.07 -3.84 -9.78
CA PHE A 53 -2.31 -3.47 -8.38
C PHE A 53 -3.70 -3.91 -7.89
N VAL A 54 -4.60 -4.14 -8.85
CA VAL A 54 -6.00 -4.48 -8.61
C VAL A 54 -6.27 -5.96 -8.79
N ASN A 55 -5.49 -6.61 -9.65
CA ASN A 55 -5.56 -8.06 -9.80
C ASN A 55 -4.75 -8.72 -8.69
N SER A 56 -5.31 -9.79 -8.14
CA SER A 56 -4.54 -10.67 -7.26
C SER A 56 -3.55 -11.49 -8.07
N GLN A 57 -2.44 -11.86 -7.45
CA GLN A 57 -1.49 -12.79 -8.06
C GLN A 57 -1.93 -14.25 -7.97
N TRP A 58 -2.69 -14.61 -6.93
CA TRP A 58 -2.86 -16.03 -6.53
C TRP A 58 -4.28 -16.40 -6.12
N ILE A 59 -5.15 -15.42 -5.86
CA ILE A 59 -6.54 -15.66 -5.48
C ILE A 59 -7.47 -14.98 -6.48
N PRO A 60 -8.74 -15.39 -6.59
CA PRO A 60 -9.71 -14.70 -7.45
C PRO A 60 -9.92 -13.23 -7.04
N ASN A 61 -10.18 -12.36 -8.02
CA ASN A 61 -10.38 -10.92 -7.76
C ASN A 61 -11.54 -10.62 -6.79
N TRP A 62 -12.61 -11.41 -6.82
CA TRP A 62 -13.75 -11.24 -5.89
C TRP A 62 -13.33 -11.51 -4.43
N LEU A 63 -12.41 -12.45 -4.21
CA LEU A 63 -11.93 -12.78 -2.88
C LEU A 63 -10.97 -11.70 -2.36
N LEU A 64 -10.09 -11.16 -3.22
CA LEU A 64 -9.25 -10.01 -2.87
C LEU A 64 -10.10 -8.79 -2.52
N LEU A 65 -11.19 -8.55 -3.26
CA LEU A 65 -12.13 -7.47 -2.97
C LEU A 65 -12.79 -7.66 -1.60
N LEU A 66 -13.27 -8.87 -1.30
CA LEU A 66 -13.84 -9.19 0.01
C LEU A 66 -12.83 -8.98 1.15
N LEU A 67 -11.58 -9.44 0.98
CA LEU A 67 -10.51 -9.23 1.95
C LEU A 67 -10.25 -7.74 2.20
N ARG A 68 -10.15 -6.92 1.15
CA ARG A 68 -9.97 -5.47 1.27
C ARG A 68 -11.15 -4.79 1.97
N CYS A 69 -12.38 -5.22 1.70
CA CYS A 69 -13.56 -4.73 2.42
C CYS A 69 -13.51 -5.06 3.91
N LEU A 70 -13.17 -6.30 4.28
CA LEU A 70 -13.08 -6.73 5.67
C LEU A 70 -11.95 -6.00 6.41
N MET A 71 -10.73 -6.01 5.86
CA MET A 71 -9.58 -5.34 6.48
C MET A 71 -9.80 -3.83 6.60
N GLY A 72 -10.29 -3.18 5.53
CA GLY A 72 -10.60 -1.75 5.54
C GLY A 72 -11.73 -1.40 6.52
N GLY A 73 -12.80 -2.20 6.55
CA GLY A 73 -13.90 -2.03 7.50
C GLY A 73 -13.46 -2.18 8.96
N THR A 74 -12.59 -3.14 9.26
CA THR A 74 -12.01 -3.27 10.60
C THR A 74 -11.14 -2.07 10.95
N CYS A 75 -10.29 -1.57 10.04
CA CYS A 75 -9.47 -0.38 10.30
C CYS A 75 -10.34 0.85 10.61
N ILE A 76 -11.42 1.07 9.85
CA ILE A 76 -12.37 2.15 10.08
C ILE A 76 -13.05 1.98 11.45
N SER A 77 -13.51 0.77 11.77
CA SER A 77 -14.19 0.47 13.04
C SER A 77 -13.28 0.75 14.24
N VAL A 78 -12.02 0.29 14.21
CA VAL A 78 -11.05 0.54 15.28
C VAL A 78 -10.73 2.03 15.39
N PHE A 79 -10.53 2.72 14.26
CA PHE A 79 -10.27 4.17 14.26
C PHE A 79 -11.42 4.96 14.89
N ILE A 80 -12.67 4.62 14.55
CA ILE A 80 -13.88 5.24 15.13
C ILE A 80 -13.99 4.90 16.62
N TYR A 81 -13.83 3.62 16.99
CA TYR A 81 -13.92 3.16 18.37
C TYR A 81 -12.96 3.92 19.29
N VAL A 82 -11.68 4.00 18.90
CA VAL A 82 -10.65 4.73 19.66
C VAL A 82 -10.95 6.22 19.73
N SER A 83 -11.43 6.83 18.63
CA SER A 83 -11.80 8.26 18.60
C SER A 83 -12.97 8.57 19.54
N VAL A 84 -14.00 7.72 19.56
CA VAL A 84 -15.17 7.87 20.46
C VAL A 84 -14.75 7.67 21.91
N GLN A 85 -13.92 6.67 22.19
CA GLN A 85 -13.46 6.40 23.55
C GLN A 85 -12.64 7.57 24.13
N SER A 86 -11.86 8.26 23.31
CA SER A 86 -11.17 9.49 23.72
C SER A 86 -12.16 10.61 24.07
N SER A 87 -13.11 10.88 23.19
CA SER A 87 -14.12 11.93 23.41
C SER A 87 -14.93 11.72 24.70
N ASN A 88 -15.25 10.45 25.01
CA ASN A 88 -15.96 10.11 26.25
C ASN A 88 -15.12 10.37 27.50
N LYS A 89 -13.79 10.17 27.46
CA LYS A 89 -12.88 10.48 28.59
C LYS A 89 -12.77 11.99 28.83
N ASP A 90 -12.77 12.79 27.77
CA ASP A 90 -12.79 14.27 27.87
C ASP A 90 -14.14 14.77 28.45
N SER A 91 -15.23 14.10 28.12
CA SER A 91 -16.57 14.42 28.63
C SER A 91 -16.75 14.07 30.10
N SER A 92 -16.22 12.92 30.56
CA SER A 92 -16.33 12.49 31.96
C SER A 92 -15.45 13.31 32.91
N SER A 93 -14.26 13.72 32.47
CA SER A 93 -13.39 14.62 33.24
C SER A 93 -14.03 16.00 33.43
N THR A 94 -14.67 16.54 32.39
CA THR A 94 -15.40 17.82 32.46
C THR A 94 -16.63 17.76 33.38
N SER A 95 -17.31 16.62 33.46
CA SER A 95 -18.53 16.46 34.28
C SER A 95 -18.28 16.35 35.79
N THR A 96 -17.05 16.01 36.18
CA THR A 96 -16.69 15.81 37.60
C THR A 96 -16.29 17.13 38.28
N GLU A 97 -15.91 18.15 37.52
CA GLU A 97 -15.54 19.48 38.04
C GLU A 97 -16.75 20.36 38.37
N THR A 98 -17.96 20.05 37.87
CA THR A 98 -19.17 20.87 38.09
C THR A 98 -19.95 20.53 39.37
N ALA A 99 -19.47 19.58 40.18
CA ALA A 99 -20.22 19.04 41.33
C ALA A 99 -19.55 19.24 42.70
N THR A 100 -18.90 20.38 42.96
CA THR A 100 -18.59 20.82 44.34
C THR A 100 -18.36 22.32 44.41
N SER A 101 -19.43 23.08 44.67
CA SER A 101 -19.29 24.45 45.20
C SER A 101 -19.37 24.40 46.73
N SER A 102 -18.24 24.57 47.40
CA SER A 102 -18.12 25.26 48.70
C SER A 102 -16.65 25.36 49.16
N HIS A 103 -16.18 26.61 49.25
CA HIS A 103 -15.10 27.14 50.10
C HIS A 103 -13.68 26.54 50.07
N SER A 104 -12.75 27.25 49.41
CA SER A 104 -11.50 27.86 49.96
C SER A 104 -10.42 28.01 48.85
N PRO A 105 -9.64 29.11 48.79
CA PRO A 105 -8.67 29.33 47.73
C PRO A 105 -7.32 28.72 48.10
N THR A 106 -7.13 27.44 47.79
CA THR A 106 -5.78 26.88 47.63
C THR A 106 -5.62 26.52 46.16
N ALA A 107 -4.71 27.22 45.50
CA ALA A 107 -4.35 27.00 44.11
C ALA A 107 -3.71 25.62 43.93
N SER A 108 -4.54 24.58 43.83
CA SER A 108 -4.18 23.36 43.13
C SER A 108 -4.65 23.54 41.69
N SER A 109 -3.72 23.87 40.80
CA SER A 109 -3.95 23.78 39.36
C SER A 109 -4.21 22.30 39.02
N SER A 110 -5.47 21.88 39.10
CA SER A 110 -5.95 20.66 38.48
C SER A 110 -5.96 20.91 36.98
N SER A 111 -4.80 20.75 36.34
CA SER A 111 -4.69 20.72 34.89
C SER A 111 -5.43 19.48 34.41
N SER A 112 -6.67 19.65 33.98
CA SER A 112 -7.46 18.63 33.29
C SER A 112 -6.74 18.33 31.96
N THR A 113 -5.81 17.38 31.99
CA THR A 113 -5.07 16.95 30.80
C THR A 113 -6.02 16.16 29.90
N SER A 114 -6.70 16.86 29.00
CA SER A 114 -7.34 16.23 27.84
C SER A 114 -6.22 15.66 26.97
N TYR A 115 -6.13 14.34 26.91
CA TYR A 115 -5.10 13.66 26.14
C TYR A 115 -5.49 13.72 24.67
N PHE A 116 -4.69 14.38 23.84
CA PHE A 116 -4.94 14.44 22.41
C PHE A 116 -4.74 13.05 21.80
N TYR A 117 -5.82 12.34 21.47
CA TYR A 117 -5.73 10.94 21.01
C TYR A 117 -4.83 10.76 19.79
N LEU A 118 -4.82 11.72 18.86
CA LEU A 118 -3.92 11.69 17.70
C LEU A 118 -2.42 11.76 18.07
N ALA A 119 -2.05 11.89 19.35
CA ALA A 119 -0.68 11.76 19.82
C ALA A 119 -0.08 10.36 19.53
N TYR A 120 -0.88 9.30 19.63
CA TYR A 120 -0.37 7.94 19.55
C TYR A 120 -0.06 7.51 18.11
N LEU A 121 1.14 6.98 17.88
CA LEU A 121 1.62 6.51 16.58
C LEU A 121 0.73 5.42 15.98
N THR A 122 0.14 4.57 16.82
CA THR A 122 -0.81 3.52 16.39
C THR A 122 -2.00 4.10 15.63
N ILE A 123 -2.51 5.27 16.04
CA ILE A 123 -3.66 5.90 15.38
C ILE A 123 -3.25 6.43 14.01
N TRP A 124 -2.05 6.99 13.87
CA TRP A 124 -1.51 7.38 12.56
C TRP A 124 -1.34 6.17 11.63
N SER A 125 -0.91 5.01 12.17
CA SER A 125 -0.84 3.76 11.40
C SER A 125 -2.24 3.33 10.90
N TYR A 126 -3.26 3.33 11.77
CA TYR A 126 -4.64 3.03 11.37
C TYR A 126 -5.19 4.02 10.35
N LEU A 127 -4.86 5.30 10.48
CA LEU A 127 -5.24 6.33 9.52
C LEU A 127 -4.67 6.00 8.13
N MET A 128 -3.37 5.70 8.04
CA MET A 128 -2.72 5.36 6.77
C MET A 128 -3.23 4.04 6.19
N MET A 129 -3.46 3.03 7.02
CA MET A 129 -4.07 1.76 6.60
C MET A 129 -5.50 1.97 6.08
N THR A 130 -6.30 2.79 6.76
CA THR A 130 -7.67 3.12 6.34
C THR A 130 -7.65 3.82 4.99
N LEU A 131 -6.84 4.88 4.84
CA LEU A 131 -6.67 5.58 3.56
C LEU A 131 -6.22 4.63 2.45
N TYR A 132 -5.26 3.74 2.76
CA TYR A 132 -4.79 2.72 1.82
C TYR A 132 -5.91 1.79 1.37
N PHE A 133 -6.60 1.13 2.31
CA PHE A 133 -7.64 0.15 1.97
C PHE A 133 -8.83 0.78 1.27
N THR A 134 -9.22 2.01 1.64
CA THR A 134 -10.24 2.77 0.91
C THR A 134 -9.79 3.07 -0.52
N CYS A 135 -8.56 3.57 -0.71
CA CYS A 135 -8.02 3.85 -2.04
C CYS A 135 -7.93 2.58 -2.90
N ALA A 136 -7.42 1.49 -2.33
CA ALA A 136 -7.33 0.19 -3.00
C ALA A 136 -8.71 -0.36 -3.36
N LEU A 137 -9.69 -0.22 -2.46
CA LEU A 137 -11.07 -0.64 -2.70
C LEU A 137 -11.71 0.15 -3.86
N VAL A 138 -11.61 1.48 -3.82
CA VAL A 138 -12.14 2.35 -4.89
C VAL A 138 -11.49 2.02 -6.23
N ASN A 139 -10.16 1.92 -6.27
CA ASN A 139 -9.44 1.56 -7.49
C ASN A 139 -9.83 0.18 -8.03
N THR A 140 -10.12 -0.77 -7.14
CA THR A 140 -10.58 -2.12 -7.51
C THR A 140 -11.97 -2.08 -8.12
N ILE A 141 -12.91 -1.41 -7.46
CA ILE A 141 -14.28 -1.26 -7.95
C ILE A 141 -14.30 -0.54 -9.31
N LEU A 142 -13.56 0.55 -9.43
CA LEU A 142 -13.48 1.32 -10.68
C LEU A 142 -12.97 0.45 -11.84
N LEU A 143 -11.93 -0.35 -11.64
CA LEU A 143 -11.46 -1.25 -12.70
C LEU A 143 -12.45 -2.37 -13.00
N CYS A 144 -13.06 -2.99 -11.99
CA CYS A 144 -14.07 -4.03 -12.20
C CYS A 144 -15.26 -3.49 -13.02
N VAL A 145 -15.83 -2.34 -12.61
CA VAL A 145 -16.97 -1.70 -13.30
C VAL A 145 -16.57 -1.25 -14.71
N CYS A 146 -15.40 -0.65 -14.90
CA CYS A 146 -14.92 -0.26 -16.23
C CYS A 146 -14.67 -1.48 -17.14
N SER A 147 -14.18 -2.60 -16.59
CA SER A 147 -13.96 -3.82 -17.38
C SER A 147 -15.28 -4.45 -17.84
N SER A 148 -16.28 -4.50 -16.97
CA SER A 148 -17.64 -4.95 -17.31
C SER A 148 -18.34 -3.99 -18.28
N GLY A 149 -18.13 -2.67 -18.12
CA GLY A 149 -18.71 -1.64 -18.97
C GLY A 149 -18.10 -1.59 -20.38
N CYS A 150 -16.80 -1.86 -20.55
CA CYS A 150 -16.17 -1.90 -21.87
C CYS A 150 -16.71 -3.04 -22.75
N CYS A 151 -17.02 -4.20 -22.16
CA CYS A 151 -17.72 -5.28 -22.88
C CYS A 151 -19.14 -4.88 -23.28
N SER A 152 -19.83 -4.08 -22.45
CA SER A 152 -21.20 -3.64 -22.71
C SER A 152 -21.29 -2.49 -23.71
N ILE A 153 -20.33 -1.55 -23.71
CA ILE A 153 -20.24 -0.48 -24.71
C ILE A 153 -19.83 -1.04 -26.08
N ALA A 154 -18.92 -2.01 -26.15
CA ALA A 154 -18.58 -2.69 -27.40
C ALA A 154 -19.78 -3.43 -28.03
N ALA A 155 -20.75 -3.86 -27.20
CA ALA A 155 -22.00 -4.45 -27.66
C ALA A 155 -23.11 -3.41 -27.97
N GLY A 156 -23.03 -2.19 -27.45
CA GLY A 156 -24.03 -1.13 -27.59
C GLY A 156 -23.67 0.01 -28.56
N GLU A 157 -22.42 0.11 -29.03
CA GLU A 157 -21.95 1.15 -29.97
C GLU A 157 -22.18 0.78 -31.45
N SER A 158 -23.20 -0.02 -31.78
CA SER A 158 -23.82 0.01 -33.11
C SER A 158 -24.79 1.20 -33.20
N PHE A 159 -24.29 2.42 -32.92
CA PHE A 159 -25.09 3.63 -33.11
C PHE A 159 -25.25 3.86 -34.61
N SER A 160 -26.39 3.42 -35.13
CA SER A 160 -26.86 3.67 -36.49
C SER A 160 -26.81 5.17 -36.78
N LEU A 161 -25.86 5.55 -37.63
CA LEU A 161 -25.55 6.94 -37.99
C LEU A 161 -26.59 7.56 -38.95
N THR A 162 -27.77 6.95 -39.06
CA THR A 162 -28.76 7.26 -40.10
C THR A 162 -30.02 7.97 -39.60
N ASP A 163 -30.22 8.20 -38.30
CA ASP A 163 -31.56 8.60 -37.80
C ASP A 163 -31.66 9.92 -37.02
N CYS A 164 -30.66 10.80 -37.11
CA CYS A 164 -30.80 12.16 -36.59
C CYS A 164 -30.16 13.17 -37.53
N GLY A 165 -30.98 13.77 -38.39
CA GLY A 165 -30.58 14.87 -39.26
C GLY A 165 -30.08 16.06 -38.45
N TYR A 166 -28.76 16.17 -38.27
CA TYR A 166 -28.12 17.38 -37.75
C TYR A 166 -26.88 17.72 -38.57
N LYS A 167 -26.80 19.01 -38.88
CA LYS A 167 -25.84 19.67 -39.75
C LYS A 167 -24.43 19.76 -39.13
N THR A 168 -23.46 19.83 -40.04
CA THR A 168 -22.04 20.22 -39.94
C THR A 168 -21.06 19.26 -39.24
N ALA A 169 -20.06 18.81 -40.02
CA ALA A 169 -18.92 17.98 -39.61
C ALA A 169 -18.13 18.53 -38.41
N ASP A 170 -18.24 19.84 -38.14
CA ASP A 170 -17.57 20.49 -37.01
C ASP A 170 -18.19 20.12 -35.65
N GLN A 171 -19.51 19.87 -35.59
CA GLN A 171 -20.16 19.37 -34.37
C GLN A 171 -19.75 17.92 -34.07
N LEU A 172 -19.64 17.08 -35.10
CA LEU A 172 -19.16 15.71 -34.97
C LEU A 172 -17.69 15.65 -34.49
N LYS A 173 -16.83 16.52 -35.04
CA LYS A 173 -15.44 16.67 -34.57
C LYS A 173 -15.37 17.13 -33.12
N ALA A 174 -16.23 18.05 -32.69
CA ALA A 174 -16.28 18.52 -31.30
C ALA A 174 -16.73 17.42 -30.33
N VAL A 175 -17.72 16.61 -30.72
CA VAL A 175 -18.17 15.44 -29.92
C VAL A 175 -17.08 14.39 -29.81
N ARG A 176 -16.41 14.05 -30.93
CA ARG A 176 -15.25 13.12 -30.93
C ARG A 176 -14.09 13.63 -30.09
N LYS A 177 -13.75 14.91 -30.21
CA LYS A 177 -12.68 15.53 -29.40
C LYS A 177 -13.02 15.52 -27.91
N ARG A 178 -14.30 15.73 -27.55
CA ARG A 178 -14.78 15.66 -26.17
C ARG A 178 -14.71 14.23 -25.63
N SER A 179 -15.06 13.21 -26.42
CA SER A 179 -14.98 11.81 -26.00
C SER A 179 -13.52 11.34 -25.84
N GLU A 180 -12.63 11.74 -26.76
CA GLU A 180 -11.18 11.48 -26.67
C GLU A 180 -10.56 12.19 -25.45
N LEU A 181 -10.92 13.45 -25.20
CA LEU A 181 -10.47 14.19 -24.02
C LEU A 181 -10.97 13.55 -22.72
N LYS A 182 -12.24 13.11 -22.68
CA LYS A 182 -12.80 12.39 -21.53
C LYS A 182 -12.05 11.09 -21.26
N ARG A 183 -11.79 10.27 -22.30
CA ARG A 183 -10.98 9.04 -22.18
C ARG A 183 -9.55 9.33 -21.69
N ALA A 184 -8.94 10.41 -22.18
CA ALA A 184 -7.62 10.83 -21.73
C ALA A 184 -7.64 11.27 -20.25
N LEU A 185 -8.62 12.07 -19.84
CA LEU A 185 -8.78 12.51 -18.44
C LEU A 185 -9.04 11.33 -17.51
N ASP A 186 -9.91 10.40 -17.90
CA ASP A 186 -10.20 9.18 -17.16
C ASP A 186 -8.94 8.32 -17.01
N SER A 187 -8.08 8.26 -18.04
CA SER A 187 -6.80 7.54 -17.97
C SER A 187 -5.81 8.18 -17.00
N VAL A 188 -5.76 9.52 -16.95
CA VAL A 188 -4.88 10.28 -16.05
C VAL A 188 -5.34 10.13 -14.60
N ALA A 189 -6.63 10.33 -14.34
CA ALA A 189 -7.23 10.19 -13.01
C ALA A 189 -7.00 8.78 -12.44
N ARG A 190 -7.20 7.76 -13.29
CA ARG A 190 -6.91 6.37 -12.95
C ARG A 190 -5.44 6.14 -12.64
N GLN A 191 -4.54 6.68 -13.46
CA GLN A 191 -3.10 6.56 -13.22
C GLN A 191 -2.67 7.25 -11.91
N SER A 192 -3.26 8.40 -11.57
CA SER A 192 -3.02 9.06 -10.28
C SER A 192 -3.54 8.24 -9.10
N GLY A 193 -4.71 7.61 -9.23
CA GLY A 193 -5.26 6.72 -8.19
C GLY A 193 -4.32 5.57 -7.85
N PHE A 194 -3.69 4.96 -8.85
CA PHE A 194 -2.70 3.89 -8.62
C PHE A 194 -1.38 4.37 -8.03
N ARG A 195 -0.93 5.58 -8.39
CA ARG A 195 0.24 6.19 -7.74
C ARG A 195 -0.02 6.48 -6.27
N LEU A 196 -1.21 7.00 -5.96
CA LEU A 196 -1.65 7.23 -4.59
C LEU A 196 -1.73 5.92 -3.81
N GLN A 197 -2.35 4.88 -4.39
CA GLN A 197 -2.39 3.56 -3.78
C GLN A 197 -0.99 3.02 -3.51
N TRP A 198 -0.03 3.22 -4.42
CA TRP A 198 1.35 2.79 -4.20
C TRP A 198 2.00 3.51 -3.02
N LEU A 199 1.87 4.84 -3.00
CA LEU A 199 2.43 5.68 -1.95
C LEU A 199 1.88 5.26 -0.58
N LEU A 200 0.55 5.16 -0.49
CA LEU A 200 -0.15 4.76 0.72
C LEU A 200 0.22 3.33 1.13
N HIS A 201 0.36 2.41 0.18
CA HIS A 201 0.80 1.05 0.46
C HIS A 201 2.15 1.05 1.15
N THR A 202 3.14 1.75 0.59
CA THR A 202 4.49 1.81 1.18
C THR A 202 4.46 2.40 2.59
N ILE A 203 3.72 3.50 2.81
CA ILE A 203 3.63 4.10 4.15
C ILE A 203 2.93 3.14 5.12
N ALA A 204 1.79 2.55 4.72
CA ALA A 204 0.98 1.68 5.57
C ALA A 204 1.71 0.37 5.92
N THR A 205 2.40 -0.28 4.97
CA THR A 205 3.15 -1.51 5.24
C THR A 205 4.25 -1.28 6.26
N ASP A 206 5.03 -0.21 6.06
CA ASP A 206 6.15 0.10 6.94
C ASP A 206 5.69 0.59 8.31
N ALA A 207 4.67 1.47 8.37
CA ALA A 207 4.11 1.94 9.63
C ALA A 207 3.50 0.81 10.46
N ALA A 208 2.69 -0.07 9.85
CA ALA A 208 2.02 -1.15 10.54
C ALA A 208 3.00 -2.12 11.20
N LEU A 209 4.02 -2.57 10.45
CA LEU A 209 5.01 -3.50 10.99
C LEU A 209 5.95 -2.82 11.99
N LEU A 210 6.33 -1.56 11.77
CA LEU A 210 7.14 -0.80 12.72
C LEU A 210 6.41 -0.61 14.05
N VAL A 211 5.11 -0.29 14.04
CA VAL A 211 4.30 -0.17 15.26
C VAL A 211 4.22 -1.50 16.00
N THR A 212 3.96 -2.61 15.29
CA THR A 212 3.96 -3.94 15.91
C THR A 212 5.30 -4.23 16.59
N VAL A 213 6.42 -4.07 15.85
CA VAL A 213 7.76 -4.36 16.38
C VAL A 213 8.10 -3.44 17.55
N ALA A 214 7.89 -2.13 17.41
CA ALA A 214 8.20 -1.17 18.46
C ALA A 214 7.39 -1.44 19.74
N TYR A 215 6.09 -1.75 19.61
CA TYR A 215 5.26 -2.08 20.76
C TYR A 215 5.78 -3.33 21.49
N PHE A 216 5.90 -4.46 20.79
CA PHE A 216 6.27 -5.73 21.40
C PHE A 216 7.74 -5.81 21.85
N SER A 217 8.62 -4.95 21.32
CA SER A 217 10.04 -4.93 21.72
C SER A 217 10.38 -3.87 22.77
N LEU A 218 9.67 -2.74 22.79
CA LEU A 218 10.02 -1.60 23.65
C LEU A 218 8.97 -1.33 24.73
N LEU A 219 7.68 -1.52 24.45
CA LEU A 219 6.59 -1.07 25.35
C LEU A 219 5.90 -2.22 26.09
N TYR A 220 5.85 -3.41 25.50
CA TYR A 220 5.14 -4.54 26.09
C TYR A 220 5.88 -5.09 27.33
N GLU A 221 5.18 -5.11 28.46
CA GLU A 221 5.68 -5.71 29.69
C GLU A 221 5.33 -7.20 29.75
N ASN A 222 6.35 -8.06 29.74
CA ASN A 222 6.21 -9.52 29.77
C ASN A 222 5.57 -10.08 31.07
N SER A 223 5.20 -9.22 32.02
CA SER A 223 4.63 -9.56 33.33
C SER A 223 3.14 -9.88 33.28
N SER A 224 2.44 -9.54 32.18
CA SER A 224 1.00 -9.73 32.02
C SER A 224 0.65 -10.46 30.72
N PRO A 225 -0.39 -11.30 30.68
CA PRO A 225 -0.84 -11.91 29.43
C PRO A 225 -1.22 -10.84 28.40
N ILE A 226 -0.92 -11.08 27.12
CA ILE A 226 -1.25 -10.15 26.03
C ILE A 226 -2.76 -9.91 26.02
N ALA A 227 -3.17 -8.66 26.25
CA ALA A 227 -4.58 -8.29 26.17
C ALA A 227 -5.05 -8.34 24.71
N ALA A 228 -6.32 -8.73 24.51
CA ALA A 228 -6.90 -8.76 23.17
C ALA A 228 -6.88 -7.39 22.48
N LEU A 229 -7.01 -6.31 23.26
CA LEU A 229 -6.95 -4.94 22.76
C LEU A 229 -5.53 -4.60 22.26
N ASP A 230 -4.48 -4.95 22.99
CA ASP A 230 -3.09 -4.72 22.56
C ASP A 230 -2.76 -5.47 21.27
N LEU A 231 -3.23 -6.72 21.17
CA LEU A 231 -3.07 -7.51 19.95
C LEU A 231 -3.86 -6.90 18.79
N LEU A 232 -5.04 -6.35 19.05
CA LEU A 232 -5.83 -5.66 18.03
C LEU A 232 -5.10 -4.39 17.60
N GLU A 233 -4.75 -3.50 18.52
CA GLU A 233 -4.17 -2.18 18.24
C GLU A 233 -2.79 -2.25 17.59
N HIS A 234 -1.95 -3.21 18.00
CA HIS A 234 -0.56 -3.28 17.56
C HIS A 234 -0.27 -4.49 16.68
N GLY A 235 -0.91 -5.63 16.90
CA GLY A 235 -0.65 -6.87 16.18
C GLY A 235 -1.40 -6.99 14.85
N ILE A 236 -2.72 -6.76 14.85
CA ILE A 236 -3.56 -7.01 13.66
C ILE A 236 -3.17 -6.13 12.46
N ASN A 237 -2.58 -4.96 12.74
CA ASN A 237 -2.15 -4.00 11.74
C ASN A 237 -1.16 -4.64 10.75
N SER A 238 -0.12 -5.26 11.28
CA SER A 238 0.87 -5.94 10.45
C SER A 238 0.26 -7.15 9.75
N VAL A 239 -0.62 -7.91 10.41
CA VAL A 239 -1.32 -9.06 9.79
C VAL A 239 -2.09 -8.66 8.53
N PHE A 240 -2.86 -7.57 8.58
CA PHE A 240 -3.57 -7.07 7.40
C PHE A 240 -2.61 -6.65 6.29
N MET A 241 -1.51 -5.98 6.63
CA MET A 241 -0.51 -5.59 5.64
C MET A 241 0.26 -6.80 5.08
N PHE A 242 0.46 -7.88 5.84
CA PHE A 242 1.00 -9.14 5.32
C PHE A 242 0.04 -9.78 4.30
N ILE A 243 -1.24 -9.88 4.63
CA ILE A 243 -2.26 -10.43 3.71
C ILE A 243 -2.26 -9.61 2.41
N GLU A 244 -2.30 -8.28 2.49
CA GLU A 244 -2.25 -7.41 1.32
C GLU A 244 -0.94 -7.55 0.54
N ALA A 245 0.21 -7.59 1.23
CA ALA A 245 1.51 -7.72 0.59
C ALA A 245 1.74 -9.10 -0.04
N PHE A 246 1.04 -10.15 0.39
CA PHE A 246 1.11 -11.46 -0.25
C PHE A 246 0.18 -11.56 -1.46
N PHE A 247 -1.09 -11.18 -1.31
CA PHE A 247 -2.10 -11.41 -2.35
C PHE A 247 -2.29 -10.23 -3.32
N GLY A 248 -2.15 -8.99 -2.84
CA GLY A 248 -2.35 -7.78 -3.64
C GLY A 248 -1.19 -7.52 -4.59
N GLY A 249 -1.42 -7.01 -5.79
CA GLY A 249 -0.38 -6.83 -6.81
C GLY A 249 0.53 -5.60 -6.66
N VAL A 250 0.52 -4.90 -5.52
CA VAL A 250 1.35 -3.69 -5.35
C VAL A 250 2.84 -4.09 -5.27
N PRO A 251 3.72 -3.54 -6.13
CA PRO A 251 5.15 -3.81 -6.10
C PRO A 251 5.82 -3.08 -4.94
N VAL A 252 6.80 -3.71 -4.30
CA VAL A 252 7.65 -3.07 -3.29
C VAL A 252 9.02 -2.83 -3.90
N ARG A 253 9.46 -1.56 -3.90
CA ARG A 253 10.79 -1.16 -4.37
C ARG A 253 11.56 -0.57 -3.20
N PHE A 254 12.82 -0.95 -3.05
CA PHE A 254 13.60 -0.55 -1.88
C PHE A 254 13.74 0.98 -1.76
N VAL A 255 13.85 1.69 -2.89
CA VAL A 255 13.93 3.17 -2.94
C VAL A 255 12.67 3.85 -2.37
N ASN A 256 11.51 3.18 -2.39
CA ASN A 256 10.26 3.78 -1.91
C ASN A 256 10.24 3.95 -0.38
N ILE A 257 11.20 3.38 0.36
CA ILE A 257 11.40 3.62 1.80
C ILE A 257 11.42 5.11 2.15
N ILE A 258 11.86 5.98 1.22
CA ILE A 258 11.85 7.43 1.41
C ILE A 258 10.46 7.97 1.80
N TYR A 259 9.38 7.37 1.30
CA TYR A 259 8.02 7.76 1.63
C TYR A 259 7.64 7.42 3.07
N ALA A 260 8.06 6.23 3.54
CA ALA A 260 7.89 5.84 4.93
C ALA A 260 8.72 6.73 5.87
N VAL A 261 9.98 7.04 5.49
CA VAL A 261 10.85 7.95 6.24
C VAL A 261 10.26 9.37 6.32
N CYS A 262 9.73 9.91 5.22
CA CYS A 262 9.04 11.21 5.24
C CYS A 262 7.85 11.20 6.22
N TYR A 263 7.05 10.13 6.22
CA TYR A 263 5.96 9.95 7.17
C TYR A 263 6.46 9.93 8.63
N ALA A 264 7.55 9.21 8.92
CA ALA A 264 8.15 9.19 10.25
C ALA A 264 8.66 10.58 10.69
N VAL A 265 9.31 11.32 9.78
CA VAL A 265 9.76 12.69 10.06
C VAL A 265 8.59 13.60 10.39
N VAL A 266 7.47 13.50 9.66
CA VAL A 266 6.24 14.26 9.96
C VAL A 266 5.71 13.92 11.35
N TYR A 267 5.67 12.64 11.73
CA TYR A 267 5.24 12.23 13.06
C TYR A 267 6.19 12.74 14.16
N VAL A 268 7.50 12.68 13.96
CA VAL A 268 8.50 13.21 14.90
C VAL A 268 8.31 14.70 15.10
N LEU A 269 8.17 15.48 14.02
CA LEU A 269 7.88 16.92 14.11
C LEU A 269 6.59 17.18 14.90
N PHE A 270 5.52 16.45 14.59
CA PHE A 270 4.27 16.53 15.33
C PHE A 270 4.48 16.23 16.83
N SER A 271 5.21 15.19 17.20
CA SER A 271 5.49 14.85 18.61
C SER A 271 6.26 15.94 19.35
N VAL A 272 7.20 16.61 18.67
CA VAL A 272 7.95 17.74 19.23
C VAL A 272 7.02 18.93 19.47
N PHE A 273 6.16 19.25 18.50
CA PHE A 273 5.18 20.34 18.67
C PHE A 273 4.14 20.03 19.75
N TYR A 274 3.71 18.77 19.85
CA TYR A 274 2.79 18.32 20.90
C TYR A 274 3.39 18.51 22.30
N TRP A 275 4.68 18.18 22.47
CA TRP A 275 5.43 18.44 23.71
C TRP A 275 5.78 19.92 23.93
N LEU A 276 5.95 20.72 22.88
CA LEU A 276 6.15 22.17 23.01
C LEU A 276 4.89 22.89 23.52
N SER A 277 3.71 22.33 23.25
CA SER A 277 2.44 22.89 23.75
C SER A 277 2.29 22.72 25.27
N ASP A 278 2.73 21.59 25.82
CA ASP A 278 2.80 21.34 27.26
C ASP A 278 3.91 20.33 27.53
N ARG A 279 4.85 20.68 28.42
CA ARG A 279 6.01 19.83 28.76
C ARG A 279 5.61 18.53 29.47
N ASN A 280 4.40 18.46 30.02
CA ASN A 280 3.84 17.26 30.63
C ASN A 280 3.28 16.26 29.59
N ASN A 281 3.19 16.65 28.32
CA ASN A 281 2.72 15.80 27.23
C ASN A 281 3.78 14.77 26.81
N VAL A 282 3.97 13.74 27.62
CA VAL A 282 4.80 12.57 27.30
C VAL A 282 3.94 11.50 26.63
N ILE A 283 4.30 11.10 25.40
CA ILE A 283 3.51 10.13 24.62
C ILE A 283 3.85 8.69 25.01
N TYR A 284 5.14 8.37 25.05
CA TYR A 284 5.67 7.05 25.40
C TYR A 284 6.92 7.19 26.24
N LEU A 285 7.26 6.17 27.04
CA LEU A 285 8.49 6.15 27.85
C LEU A 285 9.75 6.45 27.01
N TYR A 286 9.79 5.96 25.76
CA TYR A 286 10.92 6.14 24.84
C TYR A 286 10.74 7.29 23.82
N LEU A 287 9.62 8.00 23.90
CA LEU A 287 9.33 9.21 23.13
C LEU A 287 8.99 10.34 24.11
N ASP A 288 9.94 10.59 25.01
CA ASP A 288 9.87 11.61 26.05
C ASP A 288 10.87 12.73 25.75
N TRP A 289 10.36 13.86 25.26
CA TRP A 289 11.18 15.01 24.91
C TRP A 289 11.72 15.78 26.14
N ASN A 290 11.28 15.44 27.36
CA ASN A 290 11.97 15.89 28.58
C ASN A 290 13.33 15.18 28.76
N ASN A 291 13.50 14.00 28.13
CA ASN A 291 14.75 13.23 28.07
C ASN A 291 15.28 13.17 26.61
N PRO A 292 15.67 14.31 26.01
CA PRO A 292 15.90 14.42 24.57
C PRO A 292 17.06 13.54 24.07
N GLY A 293 18.05 13.24 24.90
CA GLY A 293 19.18 12.38 24.52
C GLY A 293 18.72 10.95 24.19
N LEU A 294 17.97 10.32 25.09
CA LEU A 294 17.42 8.97 24.89
C LEU A 294 16.43 8.96 23.73
N THR A 295 15.49 9.91 23.72
CA THR A 295 14.45 10.02 22.70
C THR A 295 15.03 10.21 21.30
N THR A 296 16.04 11.08 21.17
CA THR A 296 16.76 11.26 19.90
C THR A 296 17.44 9.95 19.47
N GLY A 297 18.14 9.27 20.39
CA GLY A 297 18.78 7.98 20.11
C GLY A 297 17.79 6.93 19.59
N VAL A 298 16.62 6.79 20.23
CA VAL A 298 15.57 5.85 19.82
C VAL A 298 14.98 6.22 18.47
N VAL A 299 14.62 7.50 18.25
CA VAL A 299 14.06 7.98 16.98
C VAL A 299 15.04 7.74 15.82
N PHE A 300 16.32 8.08 15.99
CA PHE A 300 17.35 7.83 14.98
C PHE A 300 17.57 6.33 14.74
N GLY A 301 17.57 5.51 15.80
CA GLY A 301 17.64 4.06 15.68
C GLY A 301 16.47 3.47 14.88
N LEU A 302 15.25 3.90 15.16
CA LEU A 302 14.06 3.46 14.43
C LEU A 302 14.08 3.91 12.96
N ILE A 303 14.52 5.13 12.66
CA ILE A 303 14.57 5.66 11.27
C ILE A 303 15.73 5.04 10.48
N LEU A 304 16.93 4.94 11.05
CA LEU A 304 18.13 4.52 10.33
C LEU A 304 18.33 3.00 10.31
N ILE A 305 17.72 2.26 11.25
CA ILE A 305 17.87 0.80 11.36
C ILE A 305 16.50 0.14 11.27
N GLY A 306 15.54 0.53 12.13
CA GLY A 306 14.22 -0.10 12.20
C GLY A 306 13.47 -0.08 10.87
N MET A 307 13.33 1.09 10.26
CA MET A 307 12.64 1.28 8.98
C MET A 307 13.31 0.52 7.84
N PRO A 308 14.65 0.59 7.62
CA PRO A 308 15.31 -0.24 6.61
C PRO A 308 15.09 -1.74 6.79
N LEU A 309 15.11 -2.25 8.03
CA LEU A 309 14.85 -3.66 8.30
C LEU A 309 13.41 -4.05 7.96
N VAL A 310 12.44 -3.26 8.43
CA VAL A 310 11.01 -3.47 8.12
C VAL A 310 10.77 -3.41 6.61
N HIS A 311 11.32 -2.41 5.92
CA HIS A 311 11.19 -2.28 4.48
C HIS A 311 11.85 -3.45 3.72
N ALA A 312 12.98 -3.95 4.22
CA ALA A 312 13.65 -5.12 3.66
C ALA A 312 12.79 -6.38 3.75
N VAL A 313 12.00 -6.56 4.82
CA VAL A 313 11.03 -7.65 4.94
C VAL A 313 9.99 -7.57 3.83
N TRP A 314 9.39 -6.40 3.62
CA TRP A 314 8.40 -6.18 2.55
C TRP A 314 8.97 -6.39 1.15
N TRP A 315 10.19 -5.90 0.94
CA TRP A 315 10.92 -6.10 -0.30
C TRP A 315 11.23 -7.59 -0.54
N GLY A 316 11.62 -8.32 0.51
CA GLY A 316 11.82 -9.78 0.46
C GLY A 316 10.56 -10.53 0.06
N ILE A 317 9.40 -10.18 0.62
CA ILE A 317 8.09 -10.74 0.23
C ILE A 317 7.79 -10.46 -1.25
N HIS A 318 8.07 -9.24 -1.73
CA HIS A 318 7.90 -8.90 -3.14
C HIS A 318 8.80 -9.74 -4.06
N LEU A 319 10.06 -9.98 -3.68
CA LEU A 319 10.97 -10.82 -4.45
C LEU A 319 10.52 -12.28 -4.45
N LEU A 320 10.07 -12.80 -3.30
CA LEU A 320 9.50 -14.15 -3.17
C LEU A 320 8.29 -14.32 -4.10
N ARG A 321 7.41 -13.32 -4.12
CA ARG A 321 6.26 -13.30 -5.04
C ARG A 321 6.65 -13.33 -6.51
N CYS A 322 7.64 -12.53 -6.89
CA CYS A 322 8.17 -12.55 -8.26
C CYS A 322 8.77 -13.91 -8.61
N TYR A 323 9.48 -14.54 -7.67
CA TYR A 323 10.04 -15.86 -7.84
C TYR A 323 8.95 -16.91 -8.07
N ILE A 324 7.94 -16.97 -7.20
CA ILE A 324 6.81 -17.91 -7.29
C ILE A 324 6.07 -17.72 -8.62
N GLY A 325 5.72 -16.48 -8.97
CA GLY A 325 5.06 -16.19 -10.24
C GLY A 325 5.89 -16.63 -11.46
N GLY A 326 7.22 -16.42 -11.42
CA GLY A 326 8.12 -16.90 -12.47
C GLY A 326 8.19 -18.43 -12.59
N VAL A 327 8.11 -19.15 -11.47
CA VAL A 327 8.06 -20.63 -11.47
C VAL A 327 6.75 -21.14 -12.04
N LEU A 328 5.62 -20.56 -11.62
CA LEU A 328 4.28 -20.98 -12.06
C LEU A 328 4.08 -20.76 -13.56
N LEU A 329 4.41 -19.56 -14.07
CA LEU A 329 4.29 -19.25 -15.50
C LEU A 329 5.22 -20.13 -16.36
N HIS A 330 6.40 -20.49 -15.85
CA HIS A 330 7.28 -21.41 -16.57
C HIS A 330 6.70 -22.84 -16.63
N ARG A 331 5.96 -23.26 -15.61
CA ARG A 331 5.29 -24.56 -15.57
C ARG A 331 4.13 -24.63 -16.58
N GLU A 332 3.30 -23.59 -16.66
CA GLU A 332 2.20 -23.52 -17.64
C GLU A 332 2.71 -23.60 -19.08
N ASN A 333 3.75 -22.84 -19.42
CA ASN A 333 4.36 -22.88 -20.75
C ASN A 333 4.98 -24.26 -21.11
N LYS A 334 5.30 -25.10 -20.11
CA LYS A 334 5.75 -26.49 -20.34
C LYS A 334 4.60 -27.48 -20.49
N CYS A 335 3.44 -27.19 -19.88
CA CYS A 335 2.24 -28.04 -19.95
C CYS A 335 1.36 -27.74 -21.17
N SER A 336 1.53 -26.60 -21.83
CA SER A 336 0.84 -26.25 -23.09
C SER A 336 1.78 -26.16 -24.32
N PRO A 337 2.59 -27.19 -24.65
CA PRO A 337 3.46 -27.15 -25.83
C PRO A 337 2.71 -27.35 -27.17
N THR A 338 1.40 -27.61 -27.16
CA THR A 338 0.65 -28.21 -28.29
C THR A 338 -0.13 -27.24 -29.19
N LEU A 339 0.34 -26.01 -29.43
CA LEU A 339 -0.32 -25.13 -30.42
C LEU A 339 0.61 -24.48 -31.46
N GLU A 340 1.93 -24.70 -31.39
CA GLU A 340 2.87 -24.14 -32.37
C GLU A 340 3.48 -25.18 -33.33
N THR A 341 3.15 -26.47 -33.20
CA THR A 341 3.71 -27.53 -34.08
C THR A 341 2.76 -28.01 -35.18
N GLU A 342 1.62 -27.36 -35.39
CA GLU A 342 0.65 -27.77 -36.45
C GLU A 342 0.67 -26.88 -37.70
N ASN A 343 1.68 -26.01 -37.87
CA ASN A 343 1.83 -25.17 -39.07
C ASN A 343 3.29 -25.09 -39.58
N ALA A 344 4.06 -26.18 -39.47
CA ALA A 344 5.38 -26.30 -40.08
C ALA A 344 5.40 -27.41 -41.15
#